data_AF-A0A849UC82-F1
#
_entry.id   AF-A0A849UC82-F1
#
_cell.length_a   1.000
_cell.length_b   1.000
_cell.length_c   1.000
_cell.angle_alpha   90.00
_cell.angle_beta   90.00
_cell.angle_gamma   90.00
#
_symmetry.space_group_name_H-M   'P 1'
#
loop_
_entity.id
_entity.type
_entity.pdbx_description
1 polymer ?
#
loop_
_entity_poly.entity_id
_entity_poly.type
_entity_poly.pdbx_seq_one_letter_code
_entity_poly.pdbx_strand_id
1 'polypeptide(L)'
;MNRSSIEDAAMSACATVGIAYKEFPADGQFHVVDALDSKPRNGAGRLKVFPDRKGGIACNWKTAHTQAFFVNGSATAKQDPSELERIKREQKKREADKLKGYDLAALKAVQIWDKAAAAPTDHP
;
A
#
# COMPACT_ATOMS: atom_id res chain seq x y z
N MET A 1 5.05 16.25 30.36
CA MET A 1 4.65 16.88 29.08
C MET A 1 5.38 16.15 27.97
N ASN A 2 4.82 15.06 27.45
CA ASN A 2 5.47 14.30 26.38
C ASN A 2 5.04 14.91 25.04
N ARG A 3 5.89 15.73 24.43
CA ARG A 3 5.74 16.09 23.02
C ARG A 3 5.86 14.80 22.22
N SER A 4 4.74 14.22 21.79
CA SER A 4 4.76 13.19 20.76
C SER A 4 5.52 13.77 19.58
N SER A 5 6.70 13.21 19.26
CA SER A 5 7.50 13.76 18.17
C SER A 5 6.93 13.29 16.84
N ILE A 6 7.31 13.95 15.75
CA ILE A 6 6.93 13.48 14.41
C ILE A 6 7.51 12.10 14.11
N GLU A 7 8.66 11.78 14.68
CA GLU A 7 9.28 10.48 14.54
C GLU A 7 8.42 9.39 15.20
N ASP A 8 7.85 9.65 16.39
CA ASP A 8 6.95 8.71 17.07
C ASP A 8 5.67 8.44 16.25
N ALA A 9 5.06 9.51 15.72
CA ALA A 9 3.85 9.41 14.90
C ALA A 9 4.12 8.65 13.59
N ALA A 10 5.26 8.91 12.95
CA ALA A 10 5.69 8.22 11.75
C ALA A 10 5.98 6.74 12.03
N MET A 11 6.67 6.43 13.13
CA MET A 11 7.00 5.07 13.53
C MET A 11 5.74 4.23 13.77
N SER A 12 4.75 4.79 14.48
CA SER A 12 3.46 4.14 14.72
C SER A 12 2.68 3.87 13.42
N ALA A 13 2.66 4.84 12.51
CA ALA A 13 2.00 4.68 11.21
C ALA A 13 2.69 3.63 10.33
N CYS A 14 4.02 3.62 10.31
CA CYS A 14 4.80 2.61 9.60
C CYS A 14 4.53 1.19 10.13
N ALA A 15 4.48 1.02 11.46
CA ALA A 15 4.16 -0.26 12.08
C ALA A 15 2.74 -0.74 11.72
N THR A 16 1.76 0.16 11.70
CA THR A 16 0.36 -0.13 11.34
C THR A 16 0.21 -0.59 9.88
N VAL A 17 1.00 0.01 8.99
CA VAL A 17 0.97 -0.27 7.54
C VAL A 17 1.93 -1.41 7.14
N GLY A 18 2.78 -1.85 8.08
CA GLY A 18 3.73 -2.95 7.88
C GLY A 18 4.95 -2.58 7.04
N ILE A 19 5.43 -1.34 7.16
CA ILE A 19 6.63 -0.85 6.47
C ILE A 19 7.73 -0.47 7.47
N ALA A 20 8.99 -0.59 7.05
CA ALA A 20 10.12 -0.20 7.85
C ALA A 20 10.17 1.32 7.99
N TYR A 21 10.30 1.81 9.23
CA TYR A 21 10.55 3.23 9.47
C TYR A 21 12.00 3.55 9.10
N LYS A 22 12.16 4.63 8.32
CA LYS A 22 13.46 5.22 8.03
C LYS A 22 13.30 6.73 8.10
N GLU A 23 14.28 7.38 8.72
CA GLU A 23 14.29 8.84 8.82
C GLU A 23 14.59 9.44 7.44
N PHE A 24 13.73 10.35 7.01
CA PHE A 24 13.88 11.08 5.75
C PHE A 24 13.71 12.58 5.99
N PRO A 25 14.35 13.41 5.15
CA PRO A 25 14.10 14.85 5.18
C PRO A 25 12.62 15.14 4.95
N ALA A 26 12.12 16.17 5.63
CA ALA A 26 10.79 16.72 5.43
C ALA A 26 10.76 17.58 4.15
N ASP A 27 11.00 16.95 3.00
CA ASP A 27 11.00 17.58 1.68
C ASP A 27 9.62 17.51 0.98
N GLY A 28 8.64 16.86 1.62
CA GLY A 28 7.33 16.63 1.03
C GLY A 28 7.33 15.61 -0.11
N GLN A 29 8.40 14.83 -0.27
CA GLN A 29 8.50 13.78 -1.27
C GLN A 29 8.21 12.40 -0.67
N PHE A 30 7.84 11.45 -1.52
CA PHE A 30 7.69 10.05 -1.12
C PHE A 30 9.04 9.35 -1.23
N HIS A 31 9.54 8.89 -0.10
CA HIS A 31 10.77 8.12 -0.01
C HIS A 31 10.48 6.62 0.00
N VAL A 32 11.34 5.86 -0.66
CA VAL A 32 11.22 4.40 -0.76
C VAL A 32 11.63 3.77 0.56
N VAL A 33 10.74 2.93 1.10
CA VAL A 33 11.03 2.06 2.24
C VAL A 33 10.64 0.63 1.93
N ASP A 34 11.18 -0.30 2.70
CA ASP A 34 10.87 -1.71 2.56
C ASP A 34 9.61 -2.07 3.36
N ALA A 35 8.79 -2.97 2.83
CA ALA A 35 7.77 -3.65 3.63
C ALA A 35 8.46 -4.66 4.58
N LEU A 36 7.95 -4.79 5.80
CA LEU A 36 8.48 -5.72 6.81
C LEU A 36 8.20 -7.19 6.45
N ASP A 37 7.08 -7.46 5.79
CA ASP A 37 6.64 -8.79 5.35
C ASP A 37 7.32 -9.23 4.03
N SER A 38 8.52 -8.76 3.74
CA SER A 38 9.19 -9.01 2.45
C SER A 38 10.71 -8.97 2.58
N LYS A 39 11.40 -9.56 1.61
CA LYS A 39 12.87 -9.51 1.57
C LYS A 39 13.34 -8.06 1.60
N PRO A 40 14.48 -7.76 2.24
CA PRO A 40 15.07 -6.41 2.21
C PRO A 40 15.22 -5.90 0.78
N ARG A 41 15.16 -4.57 0.59
CA ARG A 41 15.26 -3.88 -0.71
C ARG A 41 14.11 -4.18 -1.68
N ASN A 42 12.92 -4.46 -1.15
CA ASN A 42 11.72 -4.70 -1.95
C ASN A 42 11.08 -3.40 -2.46
N GLY A 43 11.34 -2.27 -1.82
CA GLY A 43 10.79 -0.97 -2.21
C GLY A 43 9.25 -0.93 -2.25
N ALA A 44 8.58 -1.82 -1.52
CA ALA A 44 7.12 -1.95 -1.49
C ALA A 44 6.43 -0.90 -0.60
N GLY A 45 7.19 -0.19 0.23
CA GLY A 45 6.69 0.89 1.07
C GLY A 45 7.08 2.28 0.55
N ARG A 46 6.27 3.27 0.90
CA ARG A 46 6.58 4.69 0.73
C ARG A 46 6.27 5.45 2.00
N LEU A 47 7.16 6.35 2.39
CA LEU A 47 6.98 7.26 3.51
C LEU A 47 7.17 8.69 3.01
N LYS A 48 6.22 9.57 3.31
CA LYS A 48 6.30 11.01 3.02
C LYS A 48 6.09 11.79 4.31
N VAL A 49 7.04 12.65 4.62
CA VAL A 49 6.93 13.63 5.71
C VAL A 49 6.66 14.98 5.08
N PHE A 50 5.63 15.69 5.55
CA PHE A 50 5.31 17.01 5.01
C PHE A 50 6.36 18.05 5.41
N PRO A 51 6.63 19.07 4.57
CA PRO A 51 7.65 20.09 4.85
C PRO A 51 7.38 20.90 6.13
N ASP A 52 6.13 20.96 6.55
CA ASP A 52 5.72 21.62 7.79
C ASP A 52 6.08 20.85 9.05
N ARG A 53 6.60 19.61 8.91
CA ARG A 53 6.88 18.66 10.01
C ARG A 53 5.71 18.48 10.97
N LYS A 54 4.47 18.65 10.50
CA LYS A 54 3.26 18.44 11.31
C LYS A 54 2.57 17.12 11.03
N GLY A 55 3.00 16.40 10.00
CA GLY A 55 2.46 15.09 9.67
C GLY A 55 3.10 14.46 8.45
N GLY A 56 2.48 13.37 7.99
CA GLY A 56 2.94 12.62 6.83
C GLY A 56 2.02 11.48 6.46
N ILE A 57 2.47 10.68 5.48
CA ILE A 57 1.73 9.55 4.92
C ILE A 57 2.67 8.34 4.81
N ALA A 58 2.24 7.21 5.36
CA ALA A 58 2.85 5.89 5.20
C ALA A 58 1.99 5.05 4.25
N CYS A 59 2.59 4.42 3.25
CA CYS A 59 1.90 3.59 2.27
C CYS A 59 2.64 2.26 2.04
N ASN A 60 1.89 1.16 1.95
CA ASN A 60 2.36 -0.15 1.54
C ASN A 60 1.63 -0.56 0.26
N TRP A 61 2.36 -0.62 -0.85
CA TRP A 61 1.81 -0.97 -2.16
C TRP A 61 1.46 -2.46 -2.28
N LYS A 62 2.08 -3.32 -1.48
CA LYS A 62 1.81 -4.78 -1.45
C LYS A 62 0.41 -5.05 -0.89
N THR A 63 0.06 -4.38 0.20
CA THR A 63 -1.24 -4.52 0.88
C THR A 63 -2.25 -3.47 0.46
N ALA A 64 -1.83 -2.49 -0.36
CA ALA A 64 -2.60 -1.29 -0.70
C ALA A 64 -3.10 -0.50 0.53
N HIS A 65 -2.42 -0.64 1.67
CA HIS A 65 -2.77 0.04 2.91
C HIS A 65 -2.03 1.39 2.99
N THR A 66 -2.73 2.44 3.39
CA THR A 66 -2.17 3.79 3.52
C THR A 66 -2.69 4.43 4.79
N GLN A 67 -1.79 5.01 5.59
CA GLN A 67 -2.09 5.65 6.87
C GLN A 67 -1.45 7.05 6.89
N ALA A 68 -2.26 8.07 7.17
CA ALA A 68 -1.75 9.40 7.48
C ALA A 68 -1.49 9.55 9.00
N PHE A 69 -0.51 10.37 9.37
CA PHE A 69 -0.13 10.65 10.75
C PHE A 69 0.13 12.14 10.97
N PHE A 70 -0.09 12.62 12.21
CA PHE A 70 0.05 14.04 12.57
C PHE A 70 0.61 14.21 14.00
N VAL A 71 1.40 15.25 14.24
CA VAL A 71 2.12 15.54 15.51
C VAL A 71 1.23 16.22 16.54
N ASN A 72 0.44 17.20 16.09
CA ASN A 72 -0.44 17.96 16.96
C ASN A 72 -1.79 17.25 17.10
N GLY A 73 -1.83 16.18 17.89
CA GLY A 73 -2.93 15.90 18.82
C GLY A 73 -4.37 15.82 18.31
N SER A 74 -4.70 16.05 17.05
CA SER A 74 -5.89 15.48 16.41
C SER A 74 -5.58 14.02 16.03
N ALA A 75 -5.04 13.28 17.01
CA ALA A 75 -5.08 11.82 17.06
C ALA A 75 -6.53 11.28 17.00
N THR A 76 -7.51 12.18 16.99
CA THR A 76 -8.88 11.94 16.54
C THR A 76 -9.36 13.12 15.68
N ALA A 77 -8.98 13.17 14.40
CA ALA A 77 -10.12 13.11 13.48
C ALA A 77 -10.65 11.71 13.71
N LYS A 78 -11.66 11.55 14.58
CA LYS A 78 -12.46 10.32 14.59
C LYS A 78 -12.78 10.12 13.12
N GLN A 79 -12.12 9.16 12.45
CA GLN A 79 -12.53 8.85 11.09
C GLN A 79 -14.01 8.56 11.25
N ASP A 80 -14.83 9.38 10.61
CA ASP A 80 -16.26 9.24 10.71
C ASP A 80 -16.56 7.77 10.44
N PRO A 81 -17.34 7.06 11.28
CA PRO A 81 -17.62 5.64 11.07
C PRO A 81 -18.07 5.36 9.63
N SER A 82 -18.76 6.32 9.00
CA SER A 82 -19.14 6.24 7.59
C SER A 82 -17.96 6.33 6.61
N GLU A 83 -16.91 7.09 6.93
CA GLU A 83 -15.68 7.18 6.13
C GLU A 83 -14.90 5.86 6.19
N LEU A 84 -14.83 5.23 7.37
CA LEU A 84 -14.26 3.90 7.56
C LEU A 84 -15.05 2.83 6.82
N GLU A 85 -16.38 2.88 6.88
CA GLU A 85 -17.24 1.98 6.12
C GLU A 85 -17.13 2.20 4.62
N ARG A 86 -16.96 3.45 4.16
CA ARG A 86 -16.72 3.76 2.74
C ARG A 86 -15.39 3.16 2.28
N ILE A 87 -14.32 3.34 3.05
CA ILE A 87 -13.00 2.77 2.75
C ILE A 87 -13.07 1.24 2.69
N LYS A 88 -13.73 0.59 3.67
CA LYS A 88 -13.94 -0.88 3.66
C LYS A 88 -14.75 -1.34 2.46
N ARG A 89 -15.81 -0.62 2.09
CA ARG A 89 -16.65 -0.93 0.94
C ARG A 89 -15.87 -0.79 -0.36
N GLU A 90 -15.06 0.25 -0.49
CA GLU A 90 -14.19 0.46 -1.65
C GLU A 90 -13.10 -0.61 -1.75
N GLN A 91 -12.48 -1.01 -0.63
CA GLN A 91 -11.51 -2.11 -0.59
C GLN A 91 -12.15 -3.42 -1.05
N LYS A 92 -13.32 -3.77 -0.49
CA LYS A 92 -14.07 -4.97 -0.88
C LYS A 92 -14.45 -4.95 -2.36
N LYS A 93 -14.82 -3.78 -2.89
CA LYS A 93 -15.11 -3.62 -4.34
C LYS A 93 -13.86 -3.88 -5.19
N ARG A 94 -12.70 -3.34 -4.80
CA ARG A 94 -11.44 -3.56 -5.51
C ARG A 94 -11.02 -5.03 -5.49
N GLU A 95 -11.20 -5.73 -4.37
CA GLU A 95 -10.94 -7.17 -4.29
C GLU A 95 -11.85 -7.97 -5.23
N ALA A 96 -13.15 -7.64 -5.25
CA ALA A 96 -14.10 -8.28 -6.16
C ALA A 96 -13.76 -8.03 -7.64
N ASP A 97 -13.34 -6.80 -7.98
CA ASP A 97 -12.96 -6.44 -9.35
C ASP A 97 -11.65 -7.15 -9.77
N LYS A 98 -10.69 -7.32 -8.85
CA LYS A 98 -9.48 -8.13 -9.09
C LYS A 98 -9.83 -9.58 -9.37
N LEU A 99 -10.71 -10.18 -8.56
CA LEU A 99 -11.13 -11.58 -8.73
C LEU A 99 -11.79 -11.79 -10.10
N LYS A 100 -12.69 -10.90 -10.51
CA LYS A 100 -13.29 -10.94 -11.85
C LYS A 100 -12.25 -10.84 -12.96
N GLY A 101 -11.23 -10.01 -12.76
CA GLY A 101 -10.10 -9.90 -13.69
C GLY A 101 -9.34 -11.22 -13.83
N TYR A 102 -9.09 -11.91 -12.71
CA TYR A 102 -8.44 -13.22 -12.71
C TYR A 102 -9.30 -14.30 -13.39
N ASP A 103 -10.61 -14.33 -13.14
CA ASP A 103 -11.52 -15.27 -13.78
C ASP A 103 -11.57 -15.08 -15.30
N LEU A 104 -11.66 -13.83 -15.77
CA LEU A 104 -11.63 -13.50 -17.20
C LEU A 104 -10.31 -13.88 -17.85
N ALA A 105 -9.19 -13.65 -17.15
CA ALA A 105 -7.87 -14.04 -17.63
C ALA A 105 -7.74 -15.57 -17.73
N ALA A 106 -8.24 -16.31 -16.74
CA ALA A 106 -8.23 -17.76 -16.74
C ALA A 106 -9.05 -18.33 -17.91
N LEU A 107 -10.26 -17.80 -18.15
CA LEU A 107 -11.09 -18.19 -19.29
C LEU A 107 -10.39 -17.93 -20.63
N LYS A 108 -9.75 -16.77 -20.77
CA LYS A 108 -8.97 -16.45 -21.98
C LYS A 108 -7.79 -17.39 -22.16
N ALA A 109 -7.07 -17.72 -21.09
CA ALA A 109 -5.94 -18.65 -21.15
C ALA A 109 -6.37 -20.03 -21.64
N VAL A 110 -7.48 -20.56 -21.13
CA VAL A 110 -8.05 -21.84 -21.59
C VAL A 110 -8.42 -21.77 -23.07
N GLN A 111 -9.10 -20.72 -23.51
CA GLN A 111 -9.47 -20.56 -24.94
C GLN A 111 -8.25 -20.46 -25.86
N ILE A 112 -7.19 -19.78 -25.42
CA ILE A 112 -5.94 -19.69 -26.19
C ILE A 112 -5.30 -21.06 -26.28
N TRP A 113 -5.23 -21.80 -25.17
CA TRP A 113 -4.69 -23.16 -25.14
C TRP A 113 -5.44 -24.10 -26.07
N ASP A 114 -6.78 -24.14 -25.99
CA ASP A 114 -7.62 -25.02 -26.82
C ASP A 114 -7.52 -24.69 -28.33
N LYS A 115 -7.31 -23.42 -28.67
CA LYS A 115 -7.20 -22.97 -30.07
C LYS A 115 -5.78 -23.04 -30.60
N ALA A 116 -4.77 -23.21 -29.76
CA ALA A 116 -3.38 -23.26 -30.21
C ALA A 116 -3.13 -24.55 -30.99
N ALA A 117 -2.60 -24.42 -32.19
CA ALA A 117 -2.10 -25.58 -32.94
C ALA A 117 -0.82 -26.10 -32.29
N ALA A 118 -0.68 -27.42 -32.19
CA ALA A 118 0.56 -28.03 -31.74
C ALA A 118 1.72 -27.60 -32.65
N ALA A 119 2.87 -27.30 -32.04
CA ALA A 119 4.04 -26.95 -32.82
C ALA A 119 4.41 -28.11 -33.76
N PRO A 120 4.65 -27.85 -35.06
CA PRO A 120 5.08 -28.89 -35.99
C PRO A 120 6.43 -29.44 -35.54
N THR A 121 6.67 -30.75 -35.69
CA THR A 121 7.90 -31.46 -35.27
C THR A 121 9.18 -31.02 -35.99
N ASP A 122 9.08 -30.17 -37.00
CA ASP A 122 10.20 -29.64 -37.78
C ASP A 122 10.62 -28.26 -37.26
N HIS A 123 11.13 -28.26 -36.03
CA HIS A 123 11.81 -27.12 -35.41
C HIS A 123 13.28 -27.50 -35.23
N PRO A 124 14.24 -26.60 -35.55
CA PRO A 124 15.68 -26.87 -35.34
C PRO A 124 16.04 -27.01 -33.86
#